data_AF-A0A850NV63-F1
#
_entry.id   AF-A0A850NV63-F1
#
_cell.length_a   1.000
_cell.length_b   1.000
_cell.length_c   1.000
_cell.angle_alpha   90.00
_cell.angle_beta   90.00
_cell.angle_gamma   90.00
#
_symmetry.space_group_name_H-M   'P 1'
#
loop_
_entity.id
_entity.type
_entity.pdbx_description
1 polymer ?
#
loop_
_entity_poly.entity_id
_entity_poly.type
_entity_poly.pdbx_seq_one_letter_code
_entity_poly.pdbx_strand_id
1 'polypeptide(L)' 'MQLADLDAAQLAAGYAEATFTPVDVIEALDARIAAWEPSLHALYAYDPASARAQAEASARRW' A
#
# COMPACT_ATOMS: atom_id res chain seq x y z
N MET A 1 5.53 9.13 10.34
CA MET A 1 4.30 8.88 9.60
C MET A 1 4.71 8.40 8.22
N GLN A 2 4.39 7.16 7.89
CA GLN A 2 4.66 6.52 6.58
C GLN A 2 3.38 6.56 5.73
N LEU A 3 3.48 6.26 4.43
CA LEU A 3 2.31 6.18 3.55
C LEU A 3 1.26 5.16 4.05
N ALA A 4 1.71 4.09 4.71
CA ALA A 4 0.83 3.09 5.33
C ALA A 4 0.08 3.59 6.60
N ASP A 5 0.35 4.81 7.07
CA ASP A 5 -0.39 5.45 8.16
C ASP A 5 -1.53 6.35 7.68
N LEU A 6 -1.58 6.64 6.37
CA LEU A 6 -2.56 7.56 5.82
C LEU A 6 -3.95 6.92 5.77
N ASP A 7 -4.96 7.71 6.11
CA ASP A 7 -6.35 7.30 5.92
C ASP A 7 -6.77 7.35 4.45
N ALA A 8 -7.96 6.83 4.14
CA ALA A 8 -8.46 6.77 2.77
C ALA A 8 -8.62 8.15 2.11
N ALA A 9 -8.96 9.19 2.87
CA ALA A 9 -9.13 10.55 2.33
C ALA A 9 -7.78 11.18 2.00
N GLN A 10 -6.78 10.99 2.85
CA GLN A 10 -5.40 11.43 2.62
C GLN A 10 -4.76 10.70 1.43
N LEU A 11 -5.00 9.41 1.29
CA LEU A 11 -4.56 8.63 0.12
C LEU A 11 -5.20 9.16 -1.17
N ALA A 12 -6.51 9.37 -1.18
CA ALA A 12 -7.22 9.88 -2.36
C ALA A 12 -6.73 11.28 -2.76
N ALA A 13 -6.51 12.18 -1.78
CA ALA A 13 -5.94 13.49 -2.03
C ALA A 13 -4.52 13.39 -2.62
N GLY A 14 -3.65 12.57 -2.04
CA GLY A 14 -2.28 12.39 -2.53
C GLY A 14 -2.20 11.81 -3.94
N TYR A 15 -3.10 10.88 -4.29
CA TYR A 15 -3.20 10.35 -5.65
C TYR A 15 -3.68 11.42 -6.64
N ALA A 16 -4.72 12.19 -6.29
CA ALA A 16 -5.26 13.25 -7.13
C ALA A 16 -4.25 14.39 -7.36
N GLU A 17 -3.39 14.65 -6.37
CA GLU A 17 -2.29 15.63 -6.46
C GLU A 17 -1.01 15.06 -7.09
N ALA A 18 -0.99 13.76 -7.41
CA ALA A 18 0.18 13.02 -7.90
C ALA A 18 1.43 13.14 -7.00
N THR A 19 1.23 13.33 -5.70
CA THR A 19 2.33 13.41 -4.70
C THR A 19 2.97 12.04 -4.45
N PHE A 20 2.18 10.98 -4.62
CA PHE A 20 2.60 9.57 -4.62
C PHE A 20 1.55 8.74 -5.37
N THR A 21 1.86 7.48 -5.64
CA THR A 21 1.00 6.55 -6.37
C THR A 21 0.49 5.43 -5.48
N PRO A 22 -0.57 4.70 -5.89
CA PRO A 22 -0.99 3.48 -5.21
C PRO A 22 0.13 2.42 -5.07
N VAL A 23 1.13 2.43 -5.97
CA VAL A 23 2.27 1.50 -5.90
C VAL A 23 3.17 1.86 -4.72
N ASP A 24 3.47 3.14 -4.51
CA ASP A 24 4.28 3.61 -3.37
C ASP A 24 3.64 3.23 -2.02
N VAL A 25 2.31 3.23 -1.97
CA VAL A 25 1.55 2.86 -0.77
C VAL A 25 1.63 1.35 -0.51
N ILE A 26 1.52 0.51 -1.54
CA ILE A 26 1.71 -0.94 -1.39
C ILE A 26 3.15 -1.28 -0.98
N GLU A 27 4.16 -0.59 -1.53
CA GLU A 27 5.55 -0.81 -1.10
C GLU A 27 5.77 -0.43 0.37
N ALA A 28 5.15 0.65 0.84
CA ALA A 28 5.18 1.03 2.26
C ALA A 28 4.42 0.02 3.16
N LEU A 29 3.32 -0.54 2.66
CA LEU A 29 2.55 -1.58 3.35
C LEU A 29 3.36 -2.87 3.48
N ASP A 30 3.97 -3.33 2.39
CA ASP A 30 4.78 -4.56 2.35
C ASP A 30 5.96 -4.48 3.34
N ALA A 31 6.64 -3.32 3.42
CA ALA A 31 7.70 -3.09 4.39
C ALA A 31 7.20 -3.18 5.84
N ARG A 32 5.99 -2.66 6.12
CA ARG A 32 5.35 -2.79 7.43
C ARG A 32 4.99 -4.23 7.73
N ILE A 33 4.37 -4.95 6.80
CA ILE A 33 4.01 -6.35 6.96
C ILE A 33 5.26 -7.18 7.28
N ALA A 34 6.34 -7.01 6.51
CA ALA A 34 7.59 -7.74 6.75
C ALA A 34 8.17 -7.52 8.15
N ALA A 35 8.01 -6.32 8.72
CA ALA A 35 8.50 -5.99 10.06
C ALA A 35 7.68 -6.62 11.20
N TRP A 36 6.37 -6.83 10.99
CA TRP A 36 5.45 -7.21 12.08
C TRP A 36 4.91 -8.63 11.99
N GLU A 37 4.83 -9.20 10.79
CA GLU A 37 4.24 -10.53 10.58
C GLU A 37 4.90 -11.65 11.40
N PRO A 38 6.23 -11.67 11.63
CA PRO A 38 6.86 -12.68 12.49
C PRO A 38 6.40 -12.67 13.95
N SER A 39 5.78 -11.58 14.40
CA SER A 39 5.29 -11.43 15.78
C SER A 39 3.77 -11.51 15.84
N LEU A 40 3.07 -10.82 14.94
CA LEU A 40 1.62 -10.70 14.97
C LEU A 40 0.91 -11.91 14.37
N HIS A 41 1.53 -12.58 13.37
CA HIS A 41 0.91 -13.67 12.62
C HIS A 41 -0.50 -13.30 12.13
N ALA A 42 -0.64 -12.08 11.60
CA ALA A 42 -1.93 -11.47 11.31
C ALA A 42 -2.46 -11.86 9.92
N LEU A 43 -1.58 -12.29 9.01
CA LEU A 43 -1.92 -12.57 7.64
C LEU A 43 -1.97 -14.08 7.36
N TYR A 44 -2.86 -14.47 6.47
CA TYR A 44 -2.96 -15.84 5.95
C TYR A 44 -3.02 -15.79 4.43
N ALA A 45 -2.23 -16.64 3.77
CA ALA A 45 -2.13 -16.69 2.31
C ALA A 45 -1.84 -15.31 1.67
N TYR A 46 -0.93 -14.54 2.27
CA TYR A 46 -0.56 -13.22 1.76
C TYR A 46 0.12 -13.32 0.37
N ASP A 47 -0.42 -12.56 -0.58
CA ASP A 47 0.02 -12.51 -1.98
C ASP A 47 0.43 -11.08 -2.36
N PRO A 48 1.70 -10.69 -2.13
CA PRO A 48 2.20 -9.35 -2.46
C PRO A 48 2.23 -9.08 -3.97
N ALA A 49 2.32 -10.12 -4.81
CA ALA A 49 2.37 -9.95 -6.26
C ALA A 49 1.01 -9.48 -6.81
N SER A 50 -0.09 -10.10 -6.34
CA SER A 50 -1.44 -9.65 -6.69
C SER A 50 -1.73 -8.24 -6.18
N ALA A 51 -1.33 -7.93 -4.95
CA ALA A 51 -1.48 -6.59 -4.38
C ALA A 51 -0.75 -5.52 -5.22
N ARG A 52 0.50 -5.80 -5.64
CA ARG A 52 1.26 -4.92 -6.53
C ARG A 52 0.58 -4.72 -7.89
N ALA A 53 0.15 -5.80 -8.53
CA ALA A 53 -0.52 -5.72 -9.84
C ALA A 53 -1.81 -4.88 -9.78
N GLN A 54 -2.57 -4.98 -8.69
CA GLN A 54 -3.77 -4.16 -8.47
C GLN A 54 -3.42 -2.68 -8.25
N ALA A 55 -2.34 -2.37 -7.51
CA ALA A 55 -1.86 -1.01 -7.35
C ALA A 55 -1.40 -0.40 -8.68
N GLU A 56 -0.67 -1.14 -9.51
CA GLU A 56 -0.29 -0.67 -10.86
C GLU A 56 -1.52 -0.39 -11.72
N ALA A 57 -2.56 -1.23 -11.65
CA ALA A 57 -3.82 -0.99 -12.34
C ALA A 57 -4.57 0.23 -11.81
N SER A 58 -4.49 0.47 -10.50
CA SER A 58 -5.06 1.66 -9.87
C SER A 58 -4.31 2.93 -10.26
N ALA A 59 -2.98 2.89 -10.25
CA ALA A 59 -2.11 4.01 -10.62
C ALA A 59 -2.36 4.49 -12.07
N ARG A 60 -2.78 3.59 -12.97
CA ARG A 60 -3.19 3.96 -14.33
C ARG A 60 -4.54 4.70 -14.43
N ARG A 61 -5.36 4.65 -13.37
CA ARG A 61 -6.72 5.24 -13.33
C ARG A 61 -6.77 6.59 -12.61
N TRP A 62 -5.83 6.82 -11.70
CA TRP A 62 -5.64 8.11 -11.03
C TRP A 62 -4.94 9.08 -11.97
#